data_AF-A0A3M7FJS6-F1
#
_entry.id   AF-A0A3M7FJS6-F1
#
_cell.length_a   1.000
_cell.length_b   1.000
_cell.length_c   1.000
_cell.angle_alpha   90.00
_cell.angle_beta   90.00
_cell.angle_gamma   90.00
#
_symmetry.space_group_name_H-M   'P 1'
#
loop_
_entity.id
_entity.type
_entity.pdbx_description
1 polymer ?
#
loop_
_entity_poly.entity_id
_entity_poly.type
_entity_poly.pdbx_seq_one_letter_code
_entity_poly.pdbx_strand_id
1 'polypeptide(L)'
;MAEDKITVDAPEPNHTSSKPSTPHSKSGWDGKLRVNKQATLANPEALSDPEYSDDDAPPVDQIAADEDLLDDEDPNTEDIDVQHSRLTSIPALRLERFPNLKRLGLRQNSIQNIELPESIAPQLEELELYDNLVKHIAGLEECKELQSLDLSYNKLKHIKNLSNLKKLDHLYFVQNRLSKIENLEELVNLTYLELGANRIREIAGLETLTKLEHLWLGQNKITELKGLSTLSNLRTLSIQANRLTSLSGIETLPQLTELYVSDNQIPSLEPLRQNTKLEILDFQSNPISSLAGLEDMSELENVWASNCQVSDFREIERVLRDKEKLEEVYFEGNPVQRSGPVLYRNKVRLALPQVTKIDAGKSDSDMIPLGDGETDISAVYVKAT
;
A
#
# COMPACT_ATOMS: atom_id res chain seq x y z
N MET A 1 -63.70 -31.79 -12.02
CA MET A 1 -64.84 -32.53 -11.43
C MET A 1 -64.26 -33.61 -10.55
N ALA A 2 -64.83 -33.71 -9.35
CA ALA A 2 -64.50 -34.55 -8.20
C ALA A 2 -64.40 -36.06 -8.57
N GLU A 3 -63.79 -36.95 -7.78
CA GLU A 3 -64.13 -37.23 -6.38
C GLU A 3 -63.00 -37.86 -5.55
N ASP A 4 -62.96 -37.42 -4.29
CA ASP A 4 -62.32 -38.01 -3.12
C ASP A 4 -62.80 -39.43 -2.78
N LYS A 5 -61.95 -40.25 -2.16
CA LYS A 5 -62.13 -40.63 -0.74
C LYS A 5 -60.93 -41.39 -0.13
N ILE A 6 -60.56 -40.87 1.03
CA ILE A 6 -59.51 -41.26 1.98
C ILE A 6 -60.09 -42.30 2.96
N THR A 7 -59.19 -42.97 3.70
CA THR A 7 -59.28 -43.27 5.15
C THR A 7 -59.68 -44.75 5.46
N VAL A 8 -59.07 -45.53 6.38
CA VAL A 8 -58.18 -45.30 7.54
C VAL A 8 -57.42 -46.60 7.92
N ASP A 9 -56.32 -46.41 8.65
CA ASP A 9 -55.80 -47.16 9.83
C ASP A 9 -54.58 -48.10 9.76
N ALA A 10 -53.63 -47.74 10.64
CA ALA A 10 -52.35 -48.34 10.97
C ALA A 10 -52.47 -49.44 12.06
N PRO A 11 -51.37 -50.13 12.43
CA PRO A 11 -50.51 -49.59 13.48
C PRO A 11 -48.99 -49.71 13.23
N GLU A 12 -48.28 -48.94 14.05
CA GLU A 12 -46.87 -48.57 14.02
C GLU A 12 -45.81 -49.69 14.20
N PRO A 13 -44.55 -49.39 13.83
CA PRO A 13 -43.40 -50.31 13.88
C PRO A 13 -42.59 -50.16 15.18
N ASN A 14 -41.83 -51.20 15.54
CA ASN A 14 -40.80 -51.09 16.56
C ASN A 14 -39.39 -51.12 15.93
N HIS A 15 -38.72 -49.99 16.07
CA HIS A 15 -37.34 -49.70 15.67
C HIS A 15 -36.31 -50.40 16.57
N THR A 16 -35.18 -50.84 15.98
CA THR A 16 -33.85 -50.67 16.58
C THR A 16 -32.80 -50.49 15.48
N SER A 17 -32.36 -49.24 15.27
CA SER A 17 -31.09 -48.91 14.60
C SER A 17 -30.42 -47.81 15.41
N SER A 18 -29.29 -48.13 16.02
CA SER A 18 -28.50 -47.24 16.87
C SER A 18 -27.90 -46.08 16.06
N LYS A 19 -28.36 -44.85 16.35
CA LYS A 19 -27.71 -43.58 15.96
C LYS A 19 -26.90 -43.03 17.15
N PRO A 20 -25.87 -42.19 16.91
CA PRO A 20 -25.03 -41.64 17.97
C PRO A 20 -25.82 -40.63 18.81
N SER A 21 -25.69 -40.74 20.13
CA SER A 21 -26.35 -39.88 21.11
C SER A 21 -25.69 -38.50 21.20
N THR A 22 -26.45 -37.44 20.95
CA THR A 22 -26.14 -36.07 21.35
C THR A 22 -26.58 -35.82 22.80
N PRO A 23 -25.77 -35.18 23.65
CA PRO A 23 -26.20 -34.80 25.00
C PRO A 23 -27.06 -33.54 24.96
N HIS A 24 -28.31 -33.65 25.40
CA HIS A 24 -29.19 -32.50 25.70
C HIS A 24 -29.27 -32.28 27.21
N SER A 25 -28.82 -31.12 27.69
CA SER A 25 -29.19 -30.56 29.01
C SER A 25 -30.28 -29.48 28.83
N LYS A 26 -31.18 -29.35 29.82
CA LYS A 26 -32.40 -28.51 29.80
C LYS A 26 -32.19 -26.98 29.89
N SER A 27 -31.04 -26.46 29.47
CA SER A 27 -30.84 -25.02 29.23
C SER A 27 -29.97 -24.87 27.98
N GLY A 28 -30.49 -24.17 26.97
CA GLY A 28 -29.98 -24.14 25.61
C GLY A 28 -28.51 -23.73 25.44
N TRP A 29 -27.97 -24.14 24.29
CA TRP A 29 -26.60 -23.95 23.80
C TRP A 29 -26.26 -22.46 23.60
N ASP A 30 -25.12 -21.97 24.09
CA ASP A 30 -24.71 -20.54 24.08
C ASP A 30 -23.77 -20.17 22.92
N GLY A 31 -23.65 -21.01 21.88
CA GLY A 31 -22.95 -20.68 20.63
C GLY A 31 -21.44 -20.43 20.74
N LYS A 32 -20.78 -20.77 21.86
CA LYS A 32 -19.33 -20.59 22.04
C LYS A 32 -18.58 -21.92 21.86
N LEU A 33 -17.94 -22.10 20.70
CA LEU A 33 -16.89 -23.10 20.54
C LEU A 33 -15.67 -22.65 21.34
N ARG A 34 -15.47 -23.24 22.53
CA ARG A 34 -14.25 -23.03 23.33
C ARG A 34 -13.21 -24.02 22.82
N VAL A 35 -12.36 -23.56 21.90
CA VAL A 35 -11.12 -24.24 21.54
C VAL A 35 -10.04 -23.72 22.50
N ASN A 36 -9.29 -24.62 23.15
CA ASN A 36 -8.07 -24.22 23.84
C ASN A 36 -7.12 -23.56 22.84
N LYS A 37 -6.76 -22.30 23.04
CA LYS A 37 -5.74 -21.61 22.24
C LYS A 37 -4.36 -22.02 22.72
N GLN A 38 -3.93 -23.21 22.34
CA GLN A 38 -2.52 -23.50 22.09
C GLN A 38 -2.42 -23.90 20.63
N ALA A 39 -1.81 -23.04 19.82
CA ALA A 39 -1.49 -23.37 18.44
C ALA A 39 -0.11 -24.04 18.44
N THR A 40 -0.10 -25.37 18.47
CA THR A 40 1.11 -26.15 18.22
C THR A 40 1.34 -26.16 16.71
N LEU A 41 2.43 -25.54 16.24
CA LEU A 41 2.93 -25.73 14.88
C LEU A 41 3.53 -27.13 14.79
N ALA A 42 2.66 -28.14 14.69
CA ALA A 42 3.07 -29.45 14.22
C ALA A 42 3.02 -29.42 12.69
N ASN A 43 4.13 -29.76 12.04
CA ASN A 43 4.13 -30.06 10.61
C ASN A 43 3.08 -31.17 10.38
N PRO A 44 1.99 -30.93 9.64
CA PRO A 44 0.92 -31.92 9.49
C PRO A 44 1.43 -33.22 8.84
N GLU A 45 2.50 -33.13 8.03
CA GLU A 45 3.11 -34.28 7.37
C GLU A 45 3.88 -35.20 8.34
N ALA A 46 4.37 -34.67 9.47
CA ALA A 46 5.05 -35.45 10.50
C ALA A 46 4.08 -36.24 11.42
N LEU A 47 2.79 -35.88 11.43
CA LEU A 47 1.75 -36.60 12.19
C LEU A 47 1.13 -37.76 11.40
N SER A 48 1.39 -37.86 10.10
CA SER A 48 0.85 -38.90 9.23
C SER A 48 1.84 -40.03 8.92
N ASP A 49 3.10 -39.88 9.32
CA ASP A 49 4.15 -40.86 9.03
C ASP A 49 4.52 -41.65 10.29
N PRO A 50 4.12 -42.92 10.41
CA PRO A 50 4.44 -43.76 11.56
C PRO A 50 5.94 -44.11 11.68
N GLU A 51 6.79 -43.72 10.72
CA GLU A 51 8.26 -43.83 10.84
C GLU A 51 8.94 -42.58 11.46
N TYR A 52 8.18 -41.52 11.77
CA TYR A 52 8.71 -40.24 12.27
C TYR A 52 8.49 -39.96 13.77
N SER A 53 8.05 -40.94 14.56
CA SER A 53 8.04 -40.82 16.03
C SER A 53 9.33 -41.42 16.61
N ASP A 54 10.39 -40.63 16.64
CA ASP A 54 11.55 -40.93 17.48
C ASP A 54 11.13 -40.66 18.94
N ASP A 55 10.84 -41.72 19.70
CA ASP A 55 10.38 -41.64 21.10
C ASP A 55 11.42 -41.01 22.05
N ASP A 56 12.67 -40.84 21.58
CA ASP A 56 13.76 -40.17 22.29
C ASP A 56 14.03 -38.73 21.79
N ALA A 57 13.20 -38.18 20.90
CA ALA A 57 13.31 -36.79 20.49
C ALA A 57 13.03 -35.86 21.68
N PRO A 58 13.96 -34.95 22.05
CA PRO A 58 13.69 -33.98 23.09
C PRO A 58 12.45 -33.16 22.70
N PRO A 59 11.56 -32.83 23.65
CA PRO A 59 10.39 -32.01 23.37
C PRO A 59 10.85 -30.71 22.69
N VAL A 60 10.09 -30.27 21.67
CA VAL A 60 10.37 -29.02 20.96
C VAL A 60 10.46 -27.89 21.99
N ASP A 61 11.67 -27.33 22.16
CA ASP A 61 11.90 -26.21 23.06
C ASP A 61 11.02 -25.02 22.62
N GLN A 62 9.98 -24.73 23.40
CA GLN A 62 9.22 -23.50 23.29
C GLN A 62 10.02 -22.41 24.02
N ILE A 63 10.88 -21.72 23.29
CA ILE A 63 11.55 -20.52 23.81
C ILE A 63 10.48 -19.44 23.89
N ALA A 64 10.20 -18.93 25.10
CA ALA A 64 9.38 -17.74 25.28
C ALA A 64 10.00 -16.60 24.47
N ALA A 65 9.19 -15.77 23.80
CA ALA A 65 9.72 -14.55 23.18
C ALA A 65 10.49 -13.78 24.26
N ASP A 66 11.78 -13.56 24.01
CA ASP A 66 12.75 -13.09 24.99
C ASP A 66 12.17 -11.90 25.78
N GLU A 67 11.90 -12.06 27.08
CA GLU A 67 11.30 -11.02 27.94
C GLU A 67 12.29 -9.85 28.22
N ASP A 68 13.46 -9.88 27.60
CA ASP A 68 14.64 -9.06 27.91
C ASP A 68 15.06 -8.15 26.72
N LEU A 69 14.24 -8.03 25.66
CA LEU A 69 14.59 -7.29 24.43
C LEU A 69 15.03 -5.84 24.65
N LEU A 70 14.58 -5.20 25.73
CA LEU A 70 14.85 -3.80 26.06
C LEU A 70 15.49 -3.65 27.45
N ASP A 71 16.14 -4.69 27.97
CA ASP A 71 16.70 -4.64 29.33
C ASP A 71 17.90 -3.69 29.46
N ASP A 72 18.69 -3.59 28.40
CA ASP A 72 19.87 -2.73 28.32
C ASP A 72 19.56 -1.29 27.84
N GLU A 73 18.30 -1.00 27.50
CA GLU A 73 17.88 0.31 27.00
C GLU A 73 17.84 1.38 28.09
N ASP A 74 18.24 2.61 27.75
CA ASP A 74 18.18 3.75 28.66
C ASP A 74 16.71 4.07 28.99
N PRO A 75 16.29 4.07 30.28
CA PRO A 75 14.94 4.48 30.67
C PRO A 75 14.53 5.87 30.17
N ASN A 76 15.49 6.75 29.86
CA ASN A 76 15.22 8.09 29.35
C ASN A 76 15.21 8.19 27.83
N THR A 77 15.34 7.08 27.10
CA THR A 77 15.31 7.10 25.63
C THR A 77 14.00 7.69 25.11
N GLU A 78 14.10 8.44 24.01
CA GLU A 78 12.95 8.98 23.28
C GLU A 78 12.57 8.13 22.06
N ASP A 79 13.41 7.16 21.71
CA ASP A 79 13.29 6.35 20.49
C ASP A 79 13.61 4.89 20.82
N ILE A 80 12.71 3.98 20.42
CA ILE A 80 12.88 2.54 20.52
C ILE A 80 12.51 1.94 19.17
N ASP A 81 13.44 1.23 18.55
CA ASP A 81 13.21 0.46 17.33
C ASP A 81 13.50 -1.02 17.57
N VAL A 82 12.47 -1.86 17.45
CA VAL A 82 12.55 -3.31 17.59
C VAL A 82 12.12 -3.92 16.26
N GLN A 83 13.11 -4.21 15.41
CA GLN A 83 12.90 -4.82 14.12
C GLN A 83 13.12 -6.33 14.14
N HIS A 84 12.33 -7.09 13.38
CA HIS A 84 12.57 -8.51 13.10
C HIS A 84 12.72 -9.42 14.33
N SER A 85 12.08 -9.07 15.45
CA SER A 85 12.23 -9.77 16.73
C SER A 85 11.12 -10.78 17.00
N ARG A 86 10.29 -11.08 15.98
CA ARG A 86 9.12 -11.99 16.06
C ARG A 86 8.13 -11.60 17.18
N LEU A 87 8.12 -10.34 17.56
CA LEU A 87 7.27 -9.84 18.64
C LEU A 87 5.79 -10.05 18.28
N THR A 88 5.04 -10.70 19.16
CA THR A 88 3.60 -10.94 18.93
C THR A 88 2.71 -9.93 19.65
N SER A 89 3.24 -9.24 20.67
CA SER A 89 2.47 -8.43 21.61
C SER A 89 3.30 -7.24 22.11
N ILE A 90 2.81 -6.02 21.92
CA ILE A 90 3.47 -4.79 22.41
C ILE A 90 3.71 -4.82 23.93
N PRO A 91 2.75 -5.26 24.77
CA PRO A 91 2.98 -5.37 26.22
C PRO A 91 4.20 -6.19 26.65
N ALA A 92 4.72 -7.11 25.81
CA ALA A 92 5.91 -7.89 26.15
C ALA A 92 7.17 -7.01 26.26
N LEU A 93 7.16 -5.81 25.67
CA LEU A 93 8.27 -4.86 25.73
C LEU A 93 8.33 -4.07 27.05
N ARG A 94 7.30 -4.15 27.91
CA ARG A 94 7.25 -3.43 29.20
C ARG A 94 7.56 -1.94 29.06
N LEU A 95 6.93 -1.30 28.07
CA LEU A 95 7.23 0.08 27.65
C LEU A 95 6.95 1.13 28.74
N GLU A 96 6.25 0.78 29.82
CA GLU A 96 6.05 1.61 31.01
C GLU A 96 7.38 2.08 31.65
N ARG A 97 8.49 1.39 31.34
CA ARG A 97 9.85 1.74 31.78
C ARG A 97 10.44 2.99 31.10
N PHE A 98 9.86 3.46 29.99
CA PHE A 98 10.44 4.50 29.14
C PHE A 98 9.56 5.77 29.12
N PRO A 99 9.51 6.56 30.22
CA PRO A 99 8.60 7.70 30.35
C PRO A 99 8.83 8.83 29.34
N ASN A 100 9.92 8.86 28.58
CA ASN A 100 10.20 9.90 27.58
C ASN A 100 10.02 9.41 26.13
N LEU A 101 9.54 8.18 25.93
CA LEU A 101 9.40 7.59 24.60
C LEU A 101 8.46 8.43 23.72
N LYS A 102 8.96 8.84 22.55
CA LYS A 102 8.22 9.59 21.54
C LYS A 102 8.09 8.82 20.23
N ARG A 103 9.05 7.95 19.91
CA ARG A 103 9.08 7.17 18.68
C ARG A 103 9.16 5.69 18.99
N LEU A 104 8.29 4.92 18.38
CA LEU A 104 8.23 3.47 18.57
C LEU A 104 8.18 2.77 17.22
N GLY A 105 9.33 2.21 16.83
CA GLY A 105 9.50 1.35 15.67
C GLY A 105 9.32 -0.11 16.04
N LEU A 106 8.39 -0.80 15.40
CA LEU A 106 8.09 -2.23 15.63
C LEU A 106 8.03 -3.01 14.32
N ARG A 107 8.94 -2.69 13.39
CA ARG A 107 8.92 -3.17 12.01
C ARG A 107 9.17 -4.68 11.92
N GLN A 108 8.54 -5.35 10.95
CA GLN A 108 8.80 -6.77 10.62
C GLN A 108 8.61 -7.72 11.81
N ASN A 109 7.52 -7.54 12.56
CA ASN A 109 7.15 -8.39 13.69
C ASN A 109 5.88 -9.19 13.39
N SER A 110 5.28 -9.79 14.42
CA SER A 110 4.05 -10.60 14.32
C SER A 110 2.90 -10.00 15.15
N ILE A 111 2.90 -8.68 15.32
CA ILE A 111 1.93 -7.95 16.15
C ILE A 111 0.56 -7.98 15.47
N GLN A 112 -0.48 -8.37 16.21
CA GLN A 112 -1.86 -8.42 15.71
C GLN A 112 -2.76 -7.32 16.28
N ASN A 113 -2.46 -6.88 17.50
CA ASN A 113 -3.22 -5.87 18.22
C ASN A 113 -2.28 -4.74 18.63
N ILE A 114 -2.76 -3.51 18.51
CA ILE A 114 -2.06 -2.33 19.00
C ILE A 114 -2.55 -2.10 20.44
N GLU A 115 -1.68 -2.38 21.39
CA GLU A 115 -1.95 -2.28 22.83
C GLU A 115 -0.82 -1.46 23.46
N LEU A 116 -0.95 -0.13 23.40
CA LEU A 116 0.01 0.81 23.98
C LEU A 116 -0.31 1.09 25.45
N PRO A 117 0.70 1.18 26.34
CA PRO A 117 0.46 1.58 27.73
C PRO A 117 -0.07 3.01 27.85
N GLU A 118 -0.95 3.24 28.84
CA GLU A 118 -1.52 4.57 29.11
C GLU A 118 -0.46 5.63 29.46
N SER A 119 0.71 5.21 29.95
CA SER A 119 1.83 6.10 30.25
C SER A 119 2.54 6.65 29.01
N ILE A 120 2.47 5.94 27.88
CA ILE A 120 3.22 6.25 26.64
C ILE A 120 2.29 6.80 25.56
N ALA A 121 1.08 6.25 25.44
CA ALA A 121 0.17 6.62 24.36
C ALA A 121 -0.04 8.14 24.22
N PRO A 122 -0.23 8.94 25.29
CA PRO A 122 -0.50 10.38 25.16
C PRO A 122 0.65 11.24 24.62
N GLN A 123 1.89 10.74 24.66
CA GLN A 123 3.10 11.49 24.30
C GLN A 123 3.78 10.99 23.03
N LEU A 124 3.31 9.86 22.49
CA LEU A 124 3.90 9.25 21.31
C LEU A 124 3.67 10.15 20.09
N GLU A 125 4.76 10.48 19.39
CA GLU A 125 4.79 11.33 18.20
C GLU A 125 4.88 10.48 16.93
N GLU A 126 5.54 9.33 16.97
CA GLU A 126 5.70 8.43 15.82
C GLU A 126 5.47 6.97 16.22
N LEU A 127 4.64 6.27 15.45
CA LEU A 127 4.40 4.83 15.60
C LEU A 127 4.55 4.12 14.27
N GLU A 128 5.46 3.15 14.21
CA GLU A 128 5.69 2.36 13.01
C GLU A 128 5.43 0.88 13.28
N LEU A 129 4.43 0.35 12.60
CA LEU A 129 4.01 -1.04 12.65
C LEU A 129 4.13 -1.68 11.26
N TYR A 130 5.08 -1.21 10.45
CA TYR A 130 5.38 -1.75 9.12
C TYR A 130 5.60 -3.27 9.19
N ASP A 131 5.01 -4.00 8.24
CA ASP A 131 5.14 -5.47 8.11
C ASP A 131 4.83 -6.23 9.41
N ASN A 132 3.53 -6.20 9.74
CA ASN A 132 2.96 -6.88 10.90
C ASN A 132 1.65 -7.59 10.51
N LEU A 133 0.89 -8.06 11.49
CA LEU A 133 -0.34 -8.83 11.29
C LEU A 133 -1.60 -8.08 11.76
N VAL A 134 -1.53 -6.75 11.89
CA VAL A 134 -2.62 -5.91 12.39
C VAL A 134 -3.83 -5.99 11.45
N LYS A 135 -4.99 -6.29 12.02
CA LYS A 135 -6.27 -6.43 11.27
C LYS A 135 -7.22 -5.26 11.51
N HIS A 136 -7.10 -4.62 12.67
CA HIS A 136 -7.98 -3.56 13.13
C HIS A 136 -7.15 -2.48 13.81
N ILE A 137 -7.44 -1.23 13.48
CA ILE A 137 -6.89 -0.08 14.19
C ILE A 137 -7.72 0.10 15.47
N ALA A 138 -7.09 -0.06 16.63
CA ALA A 138 -7.67 0.12 17.96
C ALA A 138 -6.54 0.44 18.94
N GLY A 139 -6.81 1.05 20.09
CA GLY A 139 -5.77 1.36 21.08
C GLY A 139 -4.92 2.59 20.73
N LEU A 140 -5.38 3.42 19.79
CA LEU A 140 -4.75 4.68 19.40
C LEU A 140 -5.54 5.90 19.88
N GLU A 141 -6.66 5.71 20.59
CA GLU A 141 -7.62 6.77 20.93
C GLU A 141 -6.99 7.90 21.76
N GLU A 142 -5.98 7.57 22.57
CA GLU A 142 -5.26 8.51 23.44
C GLU A 142 -3.98 9.08 22.81
N CYS A 143 -3.58 8.64 21.60
CA CYS A 143 -2.36 9.08 20.91
C CYS A 143 -2.49 10.49 20.28
N LYS A 144 -2.86 11.49 21.08
CA LYS A 144 -3.24 12.84 20.61
C LYS A 144 -2.06 13.63 20.03
N GLU A 145 -0.83 13.25 20.40
CA GLU A 145 0.41 13.87 19.94
C GLU A 145 1.01 13.20 18.70
N LEU A 146 0.38 12.13 18.19
CA LEU A 146 0.88 11.37 17.05
C LEU A 146 0.89 12.24 15.78
N GLN A 147 2.06 12.34 15.15
CA GLN A 147 2.34 13.08 13.93
C GLN A 147 2.57 12.14 12.75
N SER A 148 3.18 10.98 12.98
CA SER A 148 3.42 9.96 11.96
C SER A 148 2.88 8.60 12.40
N LEU A 149 2.15 7.93 11.50
CA LEU A 149 1.63 6.58 11.72
C LEU A 149 1.86 5.72 10.47
N ASP A 150 2.69 4.68 10.61
CA ASP A 150 2.88 3.68 9.57
C ASP A 150 2.21 2.35 9.95
N LEU A 151 1.19 1.98 9.18
CA LEU A 151 0.47 0.71 9.26
C LEU A 151 0.58 -0.08 7.94
N SER A 152 1.63 0.16 7.17
CA SER A 152 1.90 -0.51 5.91
C SER A 152 2.22 -2.00 6.10
N TYR A 153 1.99 -2.81 5.06
CA TYR A 153 2.22 -4.25 5.05
C TYR A 153 1.50 -4.99 6.20
N ASN A 154 0.25 -4.61 6.45
CA ASN A 154 -0.61 -5.25 7.43
C ASN A 154 -1.82 -5.94 6.78
N LYS A 155 -2.86 -6.28 7.56
CA LYS A 155 -4.07 -6.97 7.08
C LYS A 155 -5.33 -6.14 7.28
N LEU A 156 -5.20 -4.81 7.28
CA LEU A 156 -6.30 -3.88 7.47
C LEU A 156 -7.31 -3.97 6.33
N LYS A 157 -8.60 -3.90 6.69
CA LYS A 157 -9.72 -3.86 5.73
C LYS A 157 -10.50 -2.55 5.75
N HIS A 158 -10.39 -1.81 6.86
CA HIS A 158 -11.10 -0.57 7.13
C HIS A 158 -10.18 0.38 7.88
N ILE A 159 -10.30 1.67 7.56
CA ILE A 159 -9.70 2.75 8.34
C ILE A 159 -10.73 3.14 9.40
N LYS A 160 -10.37 3.05 10.68
CA LYS A 160 -11.24 3.38 11.83
C LYS A 160 -10.40 3.92 12.98
N ASN A 161 -11.05 4.57 13.94
CA ASN A 161 -10.45 4.98 15.21
C ASN A 161 -9.24 5.94 15.09
N LEU A 162 -9.24 6.79 14.05
CA LEU A 162 -8.20 7.82 13.87
C LEU A 162 -8.69 9.24 14.17
N SER A 163 -9.99 9.45 14.44
CA SER A 163 -10.60 10.78 14.56
C SER A 163 -9.97 11.69 15.64
N ASN A 164 -9.29 11.11 16.62
CA ASN A 164 -8.63 11.85 17.71
C ASN A 164 -7.19 12.28 17.36
N LEU A 165 -6.58 11.72 16.30
CA LEU A 165 -5.19 11.94 15.91
C LEU A 165 -5.03 13.24 15.12
N LYS A 166 -5.46 14.35 15.72
CA LYS A 166 -5.60 15.64 15.01
C LYS A 166 -4.27 16.28 14.61
N LYS A 167 -3.15 15.80 15.18
CA LYS A 167 -1.79 16.25 14.85
C LYS A 167 -1.13 15.42 13.75
N LEU A 168 -1.82 14.39 13.25
CA LEU A 168 -1.27 13.53 12.23
C LEU A 168 -0.98 14.33 10.96
N ASP A 169 0.25 14.20 10.50
CA ASP A 169 0.83 14.86 9.34
C ASP A 169 1.16 13.85 8.24
N HIS A 170 1.68 12.68 8.64
CA HIS A 170 2.03 11.56 7.77
C HIS A 170 1.25 10.28 8.12
N LEU A 171 0.65 9.65 7.11
CA LEU A 171 -0.14 8.43 7.28
C LEU A 171 0.11 7.41 6.16
N TYR A 172 0.52 6.20 6.54
CA TYR A 172 0.89 5.15 5.59
C TYR A 172 0.05 3.88 5.80
N PHE A 173 -0.51 3.39 4.68
CA PHE A 173 -1.32 2.17 4.62
C PHE A 173 -0.94 1.27 3.44
N VAL A 174 0.31 1.34 2.96
CA VAL A 174 0.77 0.56 1.79
C VAL A 174 0.48 -0.93 2.00
N GLN A 175 0.08 -1.63 0.94
CA GLN A 175 -0.04 -3.09 0.95
C GLN A 175 -0.96 -3.62 2.07
N ASN A 176 -2.17 -3.08 2.13
CA ASN A 176 -3.25 -3.56 2.98
C ASN A 176 -4.39 -4.16 2.13
N ARG A 177 -5.60 -4.27 2.68
CA ARG A 177 -6.79 -4.78 2.00
C ARG A 177 -7.93 -3.76 2.04
N LEU A 178 -7.60 -2.48 2.14
CA LEU A 178 -8.56 -1.37 2.20
C LEU A 178 -9.34 -1.31 0.89
N SER A 179 -10.67 -1.23 0.99
CA SER A 179 -11.55 -1.14 -0.19
C SER A 179 -12.14 0.24 -0.39
N LYS A 180 -12.03 1.12 0.61
CA LYS A 180 -12.55 2.48 0.64
C LYS A 180 -11.59 3.36 1.43
N ILE A 181 -11.58 4.64 1.06
CA ILE A 181 -11.06 5.72 1.88
C ILE A 181 -12.23 6.20 2.74
N GLU A 182 -12.09 6.17 4.06
CA GLU A 182 -13.16 6.50 5.02
C GLU A 182 -12.54 6.92 6.36
N ASN A 183 -13.26 7.73 7.15
CA ASN A 183 -12.90 8.09 8.52
C ASN A 183 -11.57 8.88 8.63
N LEU A 184 -11.27 9.70 7.62
CA LEU A 184 -10.11 10.61 7.60
C LEU A 184 -10.51 12.08 7.78
N GLU A 185 -11.81 12.37 7.88
CA GLU A 185 -12.35 13.73 7.74
C GLU A 185 -11.86 14.69 8.84
N GLU A 186 -11.50 14.17 10.01
CA GLU A 186 -10.99 14.93 11.15
C GLU A 186 -9.46 15.17 11.09
N LEU A 187 -8.72 14.52 10.18
CA LEU A 187 -7.26 14.59 10.06
C LEU A 187 -6.80 15.83 9.26
N VAL A 188 -7.34 17.00 9.58
CA VAL A 188 -7.20 18.23 8.80
C VAL A 188 -5.76 18.77 8.66
N ASN A 189 -4.81 18.21 9.42
CA ASN A 189 -3.40 18.57 9.36
C ASN A 189 -2.56 17.67 8.45
N LEU A 190 -3.15 16.62 7.86
CA LEU A 190 -2.44 15.67 7.03
C LEU A 190 -1.84 16.34 5.78
N THR A 191 -0.53 16.18 5.59
CA THR A 191 0.21 16.65 4.40
C THR A 191 0.62 15.49 3.50
N TYR A 192 0.77 14.28 4.06
CA TYR A 192 1.19 13.08 3.35
C TYR A 192 0.25 11.91 3.61
N LEU A 193 -0.32 11.34 2.54
CA LEU A 193 -1.18 10.15 2.61
C LEU A 193 -0.76 9.10 1.57
N GLU A 194 -0.46 7.90 2.05
CA GLU A 194 -0.05 6.77 1.23
C GLU A 194 -0.99 5.57 1.41
N LEU A 195 -1.62 5.17 0.31
CA LEU A 195 -2.67 4.15 0.21
C LEU A 195 -2.40 3.13 -0.90
N GLY A 196 -1.15 3.03 -1.35
CA GLY A 196 -0.70 2.16 -2.42
C GLY A 196 -0.94 0.67 -2.15
N ALA A 197 -1.06 -0.12 -3.21
CA ALA A 197 -1.24 -1.57 -3.15
C ALA A 197 -2.45 -2.00 -2.28
N ASN A 198 -3.58 -1.33 -2.43
CA ASN A 198 -4.84 -1.65 -1.76
C ASN A 198 -5.90 -2.14 -2.77
N ARG A 199 -7.19 -2.03 -2.43
CA ARG A 199 -8.34 -2.45 -3.25
C ARG A 199 -9.34 -1.33 -3.45
N ILE A 200 -8.89 -0.08 -3.31
CA ILE A 200 -9.69 1.14 -3.40
C ILE A 200 -10.20 1.29 -4.84
N ARG A 201 -11.46 1.70 -4.98
CA ARG A 201 -12.12 1.88 -6.29
C ARG A 201 -12.48 3.32 -6.60
N GLU A 202 -12.56 4.16 -5.58
CA GLU A 202 -13.03 5.53 -5.67
C GLU A 202 -12.25 6.38 -4.68
N ILE A 203 -11.93 7.60 -5.10
CA ILE A 203 -11.33 8.62 -4.26
C ILE A 203 -12.48 9.43 -3.65
N ALA A 204 -12.66 9.31 -2.33
CA ALA A 204 -13.70 9.96 -1.55
C ALA A 204 -13.24 10.14 -0.10
N GLY A 205 -13.88 11.01 0.67
CA GLY A 205 -13.56 11.19 2.10
C GLY A 205 -12.24 11.93 2.35
N LEU A 206 -11.75 12.65 1.34
CA LEU A 206 -10.54 13.50 1.41
C LEU A 206 -10.89 14.99 1.40
N GLU A 207 -12.16 15.36 1.35
CA GLU A 207 -12.62 16.71 1.03
C GLU A 207 -12.14 17.75 2.05
N THR A 208 -11.94 17.34 3.31
CA THR A 208 -11.49 18.20 4.41
C THR A 208 -9.97 18.34 4.49
N LEU A 209 -9.19 17.50 3.79
CA LEU A 209 -7.73 17.42 3.87
C LEU A 209 -7.05 18.49 3.00
N THR A 210 -7.43 19.75 3.22
CA THR A 210 -7.00 20.87 2.37
C THR A 210 -5.49 21.18 2.43
N LYS A 211 -4.77 20.65 3.42
CA LYS A 211 -3.31 20.75 3.57
C LYS A 211 -2.54 19.62 2.87
N LEU A 212 -3.22 18.64 2.28
CA LEU A 212 -2.56 17.49 1.66
C LEU A 212 -1.69 17.95 0.49
N GLU A 213 -0.40 17.59 0.53
CA GLU A 213 0.60 17.92 -0.50
C GLU A 213 0.99 16.68 -1.31
N HIS A 214 1.01 15.50 -0.67
CA HIS A 214 1.40 14.24 -1.30
C HIS A 214 0.31 13.17 -1.12
N LEU A 215 -0.18 12.66 -2.25
CA LEU A 215 -1.19 11.60 -2.29
C LEU A 215 -0.74 10.44 -3.18
N TRP A 216 -0.61 9.27 -2.57
CA TRP A 216 -0.15 8.06 -3.24
C TRP A 216 -1.24 7.00 -3.21
N LEU A 217 -1.67 6.59 -4.41
CA LEU A 217 -2.81 5.70 -4.68
C LEU A 217 -2.44 4.60 -5.67
N GLY A 218 -1.14 4.36 -5.90
CA GLY A 218 -0.65 3.37 -6.84
C GLY A 218 -1.19 1.95 -6.57
N GLN A 219 -1.30 1.11 -7.60
CA GLN A 219 -1.72 -0.29 -7.49
C GLN A 219 -3.07 -0.47 -6.77
N ASN A 220 -4.09 0.30 -7.18
CA ASN A 220 -5.46 0.18 -6.71
C ASN A 220 -6.40 -0.25 -7.86
N LYS A 221 -7.70 0.02 -7.72
CA LYS A 221 -8.74 -0.29 -8.73
C LYS A 221 -9.55 0.96 -9.09
N ILE A 222 -8.94 2.13 -8.98
CA ILE A 222 -9.58 3.43 -9.21
C ILE A 222 -9.81 3.62 -10.71
N THR A 223 -11.01 4.08 -11.07
CA THR A 223 -11.43 4.25 -12.47
C THR A 223 -11.54 5.72 -12.90
N GLU A 224 -11.58 6.66 -11.96
CA GLU A 224 -11.79 8.07 -12.23
C GLU A 224 -11.13 8.98 -11.18
N LEU A 225 -10.70 10.17 -11.60
CA LEU A 225 -10.16 11.23 -10.75
C LEU A 225 -11.29 12.13 -10.23
N LYS A 226 -12.00 11.67 -9.20
CA LYS A 226 -13.03 12.45 -8.50
C LYS A 226 -12.62 12.71 -7.05
N GLY A 227 -13.32 13.63 -6.38
CA GLY A 227 -13.08 13.92 -4.95
C GLY A 227 -11.76 14.65 -4.64
N LEU A 228 -11.04 15.13 -5.66
CA LEU A 228 -9.76 15.82 -5.50
C LEU A 228 -9.89 17.36 -5.50
N SER A 229 -11.07 17.91 -5.82
CA SER A 229 -11.25 19.34 -6.12
C SER A 229 -10.95 20.30 -4.96
N THR A 230 -10.94 19.80 -3.72
CA THR A 230 -10.63 20.61 -2.53
C THR A 230 -9.14 20.57 -2.17
N LEU A 231 -8.36 19.66 -2.76
CA LEU A 231 -6.94 19.42 -2.46
C LEU A 231 -6.05 20.44 -3.18
N SER A 232 -6.32 21.72 -2.96
CA SER A 232 -5.69 22.83 -3.70
C SER A 232 -4.17 22.98 -3.47
N ASN A 233 -3.63 22.36 -2.42
CA ASN A 233 -2.19 22.34 -2.11
C ASN A 233 -1.48 21.09 -2.62
N LEU A 234 -2.18 20.17 -3.31
CA LEU A 234 -1.58 18.92 -3.77
C LEU A 234 -0.47 19.18 -4.81
N ARG A 235 0.73 18.69 -4.51
CA ARG A 235 1.94 18.82 -5.33
C ARG A 235 2.29 17.51 -6.03
N THR A 236 2.15 16.40 -5.31
CA THR A 236 2.45 15.06 -5.82
C THR A 236 1.20 14.20 -5.83
N LEU A 237 0.86 13.67 -7.01
CA LEU A 237 -0.17 12.66 -7.17
C LEU A 237 0.40 11.43 -7.85
N SER A 238 0.44 10.32 -7.12
CA SER A 238 0.77 9.00 -7.63
C SER A 238 -0.49 8.15 -7.72
N ILE A 239 -0.81 7.67 -8.91
CA ILE A 239 -1.96 6.80 -9.19
C ILE A 239 -1.65 5.76 -10.28
N GLN A 240 -0.39 5.34 -10.36
CA GLN A 240 0.06 4.30 -11.27
C GLN A 240 -0.64 2.96 -11.04
N ALA A 241 -0.67 2.09 -12.05
CA ALA A 241 -1.25 0.76 -11.97
C ALA A 241 -2.70 0.75 -11.44
N ASN A 242 -3.53 1.63 -12.01
CA ASN A 242 -4.96 1.72 -11.73
C ASN A 242 -5.77 1.35 -12.99
N ARG A 243 -7.01 1.84 -13.10
CA ARG A 243 -7.94 1.54 -14.20
C ARG A 243 -8.48 2.82 -14.82
N LEU A 244 -7.69 3.89 -14.78
CA LEU A 244 -8.09 5.20 -15.31
C LEU A 244 -8.20 5.13 -16.84
N THR A 245 -9.30 5.64 -17.38
CA THR A 245 -9.50 5.79 -18.83
C THR A 245 -9.47 7.24 -19.29
N SER A 246 -9.24 8.19 -18.38
CA SER A 246 -9.21 9.63 -18.62
C SER A 246 -8.50 10.33 -17.47
N LEU A 247 -7.94 11.50 -17.74
CA LEU A 247 -7.39 12.43 -16.74
C LEU A 247 -8.38 13.52 -16.32
N SER A 248 -9.64 13.48 -16.77
CA SER A 248 -10.65 14.45 -16.34
C SER A 248 -10.79 14.49 -14.83
N GLY A 249 -10.77 15.70 -14.26
CA GLY A 249 -10.70 15.98 -12.83
C GLY A 249 -9.32 16.51 -12.40
N ILE A 250 -8.25 16.24 -13.16
CA ILE A 250 -6.90 16.73 -12.85
C ILE A 250 -6.79 18.27 -12.95
N GLU A 251 -7.65 18.89 -13.75
CA GLU A 251 -7.69 20.34 -13.95
C GLU A 251 -8.00 21.11 -12.66
N THR A 252 -8.52 20.45 -11.62
CA THR A 252 -8.80 21.06 -10.31
C THR A 252 -7.56 21.16 -9.42
N LEU A 253 -6.39 20.68 -9.85
CA LEU A 253 -5.16 20.60 -9.07
C LEU A 253 -4.05 21.50 -9.65
N PRO A 254 -4.17 22.84 -9.52
CA PRO A 254 -3.27 23.78 -10.20
C PRO A 254 -1.86 23.86 -9.60
N GLN A 255 -1.62 23.28 -8.42
CA GLN A 255 -0.31 23.27 -7.74
C GLN A 255 0.51 22.00 -8.02
N LEU A 256 0.00 21.10 -8.85
CA LEU A 256 0.65 19.81 -9.11
C LEU A 256 1.99 20.01 -9.83
N THR A 257 3.05 19.46 -9.23
CA THR A 257 4.42 19.46 -9.76
C THR A 257 4.82 18.07 -10.22
N GLU A 258 4.28 17.02 -9.60
CA GLU A 258 4.59 15.63 -9.91
C GLU A 258 3.32 14.81 -10.14
N LEU A 259 3.24 14.16 -11.30
CA LEU A 259 2.13 13.29 -11.66
C LEU A 259 2.62 11.94 -12.18
N TYR A 260 2.27 10.87 -11.46
CA TYR A 260 2.57 9.50 -11.84
C TYR A 260 1.27 8.74 -12.17
N VAL A 261 1.02 8.51 -13.45
CA VAL A 261 -0.20 7.86 -13.99
C VAL A 261 0.14 6.66 -14.88
N SER A 262 1.34 6.10 -14.71
CA SER A 262 1.78 4.91 -15.46
C SER A 262 0.86 3.70 -15.28
N ASP A 263 0.87 2.78 -16.24
CA ASP A 263 0.10 1.54 -16.21
C ASP A 263 -1.42 1.76 -16.00
N ASN A 264 -2.01 2.65 -16.81
CA ASN A 264 -3.44 2.92 -16.88
C ASN A 264 -3.95 2.71 -18.33
N GLN A 265 -5.15 3.19 -18.65
CA GLN A 265 -5.77 3.10 -19.98
C GLN A 265 -6.16 4.49 -20.51
N ILE A 266 -5.34 5.49 -20.20
CA ILE A 266 -5.56 6.90 -20.58
C ILE A 266 -5.18 7.09 -22.06
N PRO A 267 -6.06 7.63 -22.92
CA PRO A 267 -5.75 7.83 -24.33
C PRO A 267 -5.21 9.23 -24.66
N SER A 268 -5.33 10.21 -23.75
CA SER A 268 -5.06 11.62 -24.04
C SER A 268 -4.58 12.39 -22.80
N LEU A 269 -3.67 13.34 -23.03
CA LEU A 269 -3.11 14.26 -22.05
C LEU A 269 -3.79 15.64 -22.05
N GLU A 270 -4.79 15.86 -22.92
CA GLU A 270 -5.54 17.13 -23.04
C GLU A 270 -6.04 17.74 -21.71
N PRO A 271 -6.53 16.96 -20.73
CA PRO A 271 -6.96 17.52 -19.45
C PRO A 271 -5.84 18.22 -18.65
N LEU A 272 -4.57 17.91 -18.93
CA LEU A 272 -3.44 18.48 -18.18
C LEU A 272 -3.11 19.93 -18.55
N ARG A 273 -3.77 20.54 -19.54
CA ARG A 273 -3.46 21.91 -20.00
C ARG A 273 -3.41 22.97 -18.91
N GLN A 274 -4.11 22.77 -17.79
CA GLN A 274 -4.14 23.71 -16.67
C GLN A 274 -3.05 23.46 -15.63
N ASN A 275 -2.37 22.32 -15.66
CA ASN A 275 -1.33 21.93 -14.71
C ASN A 275 0.05 22.41 -15.19
N THR A 276 0.20 23.72 -15.41
CA THR A 276 1.42 24.31 -16.02
C THR A 276 2.67 24.26 -15.13
N LYS A 277 2.50 23.90 -13.85
CA LYS A 277 3.58 23.75 -12.88
C LYS A 277 4.20 22.35 -12.84
N LEU A 278 3.76 21.43 -13.71
CA LEU A 278 4.32 20.09 -13.75
C LEU A 278 5.80 20.12 -14.12
N GLU A 279 6.59 19.47 -13.26
CA GLU A 279 8.03 19.26 -13.39
C GLU A 279 8.29 17.80 -13.79
N ILE A 280 7.60 16.85 -13.15
CA ILE A 280 7.71 15.41 -13.44
C ILE A 280 6.38 14.86 -13.90
N LEU A 281 6.39 14.24 -15.08
CA LEU A 281 5.21 13.61 -15.65
C LEU A 281 5.54 12.19 -16.15
N ASP A 282 4.98 11.21 -15.44
CA ASP A 282 5.03 9.80 -15.81
C ASP A 282 3.67 9.32 -16.30
N PHE A 283 3.59 8.93 -17.57
CA PHE A 283 2.42 8.29 -18.17
C PHE A 283 2.79 7.02 -18.93
N GLN A 284 3.87 6.35 -18.54
CA GLN A 284 4.32 5.11 -19.16
C GLN A 284 3.19 4.07 -19.25
N SER A 285 3.25 3.19 -20.24
CA SER A 285 2.29 2.09 -20.40
C SER A 285 0.82 2.54 -20.50
N ASN A 286 0.56 3.66 -21.19
CA ASN A 286 -0.79 4.12 -21.54
C ASN A 286 -0.98 4.15 -23.06
N PRO A 287 -2.22 4.01 -23.60
CA PRO A 287 -2.49 4.10 -25.03
C PRO A 287 -2.44 5.54 -25.60
N ILE A 288 -1.54 6.40 -25.09
CA ILE A 288 -1.38 7.79 -25.51
C ILE A 288 -0.61 7.85 -26.83
N SER A 289 -1.23 8.43 -27.86
CA SER A 289 -0.61 8.58 -29.19
C SER A 289 -0.12 9.99 -29.52
N SER A 290 -0.47 10.98 -28.69
CA SER A 290 -0.28 12.41 -28.93
C SER A 290 0.18 13.08 -27.64
N LEU A 291 1.13 14.01 -27.75
CA LEU A 291 1.64 14.83 -26.65
C LEU A 291 0.87 16.15 -26.48
N ALA A 292 -0.19 16.36 -27.26
CA ALA A 292 -1.10 17.48 -27.08
C ALA A 292 -1.65 17.53 -25.64
N GLY A 293 -1.62 18.72 -25.05
CA GLY A 293 -1.89 18.97 -23.64
C GLY A 293 -0.67 19.45 -22.86
N LEU A 294 0.54 19.16 -23.35
CA LEU A 294 1.81 19.55 -22.70
C LEU A 294 2.39 20.88 -23.20
N GLU A 295 1.73 21.55 -24.16
CA GLU A 295 2.30 22.71 -24.84
C GLU A 295 2.70 23.86 -23.91
N ASP A 296 1.92 24.12 -22.85
CA ASP A 296 2.13 25.28 -21.96
C ASP A 296 2.93 24.96 -20.68
N MET A 297 3.48 23.75 -20.54
CA MET A 297 4.16 23.30 -19.31
C MET A 297 5.67 23.62 -19.34
N SER A 298 6.03 24.90 -19.18
CA SER A 298 7.43 25.36 -19.23
C SER A 298 8.35 24.74 -18.17
N GLU A 299 7.76 24.27 -17.06
CA GLU A 299 8.50 23.75 -15.91
C GLU A 299 8.90 22.28 -16.04
N LEU A 300 8.51 21.58 -17.11
CA LEU A 300 8.81 20.15 -17.27
C LEU A 300 10.31 19.87 -17.29
N GLU A 301 10.73 19.01 -16.37
CA GLU A 301 12.08 18.48 -16.22
C GLU A 301 12.15 17.03 -16.74
N ASN A 302 11.13 16.23 -16.42
CA ASN A 302 11.09 14.80 -16.70
C ASN A 302 9.79 14.38 -17.39
N VAL A 303 9.90 13.74 -18.55
CA VAL A 303 8.76 13.17 -19.30
C VAL A 303 8.98 11.68 -19.55
N TRP A 304 8.27 10.84 -18.81
CA TRP A 304 8.37 9.38 -18.96
C TRP A 304 7.17 8.84 -19.73
N ALA A 305 7.42 8.46 -20.98
CA ALA A 305 6.41 8.07 -21.96
C ALA A 305 6.68 6.68 -22.57
N SER A 306 7.45 5.82 -21.90
CA SER A 306 7.72 4.44 -22.33
C SER A 306 6.45 3.67 -22.61
N ASN A 307 6.48 2.78 -23.61
CA ASN A 307 5.40 1.85 -23.95
C ASN A 307 4.05 2.52 -24.26
N CYS A 308 4.07 3.76 -24.75
CA CYS A 308 2.91 4.46 -25.29
C CYS A 308 2.76 4.24 -26.82
N GLN A 309 2.02 5.12 -27.51
CA GLN A 309 1.75 5.06 -28.94
C GLN A 309 2.28 6.28 -29.71
N VAL A 310 3.27 6.99 -29.16
CA VAL A 310 3.87 8.19 -29.79
C VAL A 310 4.61 7.78 -31.07
N SER A 311 4.27 8.41 -32.20
CA SER A 311 4.74 7.97 -33.52
C SER A 311 5.41 9.06 -34.38
N ASP A 312 5.28 10.34 -34.02
CA ASP A 312 5.81 11.45 -34.82
C ASP A 312 6.88 12.26 -34.07
N PHE A 313 8.12 12.22 -34.56
CA PHE A 313 9.21 13.05 -34.03
C PHE A 313 8.95 14.55 -34.19
N ARG A 314 8.17 14.98 -35.19
CA ARG A 314 7.83 16.39 -35.37
C ARG A 314 6.89 16.87 -34.28
N GLU A 315 6.05 16.00 -33.73
CA GLU A 315 5.21 16.33 -32.59
C GLU A 315 6.06 16.45 -31.32
N ILE A 316 6.95 15.48 -31.07
CA ILE A 316 7.92 15.55 -29.96
C ILE A 316 8.68 16.88 -30.01
N GLU A 317 9.23 17.23 -31.17
CA GLU A 317 9.93 18.50 -31.38
C GLU A 317 8.99 19.70 -31.15
N ARG A 318 7.79 19.71 -31.73
CA ARG A 318 6.85 20.83 -31.60
C ARG A 318 6.45 21.09 -30.14
N VAL A 319 6.25 20.04 -29.35
CA VAL A 319 5.65 20.13 -28.01
C VAL A 319 6.70 20.32 -26.91
N LEU A 320 7.88 19.69 -27.06
CA LEU A 320 8.87 19.60 -25.99
C LEU A 320 10.15 20.42 -26.24
N ARG A 321 10.38 20.95 -27.45
CA ARG A 321 11.64 21.64 -27.78
C ARG A 321 11.82 22.96 -27.03
N ASP A 322 10.76 23.64 -26.65
CA ASP A 322 10.75 24.90 -25.91
C ASP A 322 10.85 24.70 -24.38
N LYS A 323 10.88 23.45 -23.90
CA LYS A 323 10.99 23.13 -22.46
C LYS A 323 12.45 23.18 -22.04
N GLU A 324 12.92 24.37 -21.67
CA GLU A 324 14.33 24.64 -21.37
C GLU A 324 14.86 23.81 -20.20
N LYS A 325 13.98 23.47 -19.24
CA LYS A 325 14.31 22.64 -18.08
C LYS A 325 14.27 21.15 -18.34
N LEU A 326 13.84 20.69 -19.52
CA LEU A 326 13.64 19.28 -19.80
C LEU A 326 14.98 18.53 -19.87
N GLU A 327 15.28 17.73 -18.86
CA GLU A 327 16.53 17.01 -18.73
C GLU A 327 16.42 15.54 -19.14
N GLU A 328 15.27 14.90 -18.88
CA GLU A 328 15.11 13.45 -18.98
C GLU A 328 13.83 13.05 -19.72
N VAL A 329 13.96 12.22 -20.76
CA VAL A 329 12.82 11.69 -21.53
C VAL A 329 12.91 10.18 -21.73
N TYR A 330 11.78 9.49 -21.61
CA TYR A 330 11.68 8.07 -21.99
C TYR A 330 10.65 7.92 -23.10
N PHE A 331 11.07 7.44 -24.28
CA PHE A 331 10.15 7.04 -25.36
C PHE A 331 10.39 5.60 -25.82
N GLU A 332 11.15 4.80 -25.09
CA GLU A 332 11.29 3.38 -25.37
C GLU A 332 9.93 2.66 -25.52
N GLY A 333 9.87 1.64 -26.35
CA GLY A 333 8.64 0.91 -26.62
C GLY A 333 7.60 1.65 -27.47
N ASN A 334 7.80 2.93 -27.83
CA ASN A 334 6.90 3.66 -28.72
C ASN A 334 7.16 3.34 -30.21
N PRO A 335 6.17 3.58 -31.11
CA PRO A 335 6.38 3.53 -32.56
C PRO A 335 7.58 4.36 -33.06
N VAL A 336 7.87 5.53 -32.45
CA VAL A 336 9.08 6.33 -32.79
C VAL A 336 10.38 5.57 -32.61
N GLN A 337 10.47 4.67 -31.62
CA GLN A 337 11.62 3.81 -31.40
C GLN A 337 11.56 2.56 -32.29
N ARG A 338 10.42 1.86 -32.29
CA ARG A 338 10.26 0.57 -32.99
C ARG A 338 10.43 0.66 -34.49
N SER A 339 10.03 1.77 -35.11
CA SER A 339 10.11 1.97 -36.57
C SER A 339 11.53 2.24 -37.07
N GLY A 340 12.45 2.61 -36.18
CA GLY A 340 13.82 3.00 -36.56
C GLY A 340 14.78 3.02 -35.38
N PRO A 341 15.04 1.88 -34.72
CA PRO A 341 15.74 1.82 -33.44
C PRO A 341 17.17 2.34 -33.51
N VAL A 342 17.85 2.16 -34.65
CA VAL A 342 19.24 2.60 -34.87
C VAL A 342 19.38 4.13 -34.83
N LEU A 343 18.41 4.85 -35.42
CA LEU A 343 18.45 6.31 -35.52
C LEU A 343 17.66 7.01 -34.42
N TYR A 344 16.85 6.26 -33.67
CA TYR A 344 15.90 6.79 -32.68
C TYR A 344 16.56 7.78 -31.71
N ARG A 345 17.63 7.37 -31.00
CA ARG A 345 18.27 8.24 -30.01
C ARG A 345 18.84 9.52 -30.64
N ASN A 346 19.41 9.42 -31.84
CA ASN A 346 19.93 10.59 -32.55
C ASN A 346 18.80 11.53 -33.00
N LYS A 347 17.65 10.99 -33.43
CA LYS A 347 16.48 11.80 -33.77
C LYS A 347 15.89 12.49 -32.54
N VAL A 348 15.82 11.82 -31.38
CA VAL A 348 15.40 12.45 -30.12
C VAL A 348 16.35 13.61 -29.77
N ARG A 349 17.68 13.40 -29.82
CA ARG A 349 18.66 14.48 -29.57
C ARG A 349 18.57 15.65 -30.53
N LEU A 350 18.26 15.39 -31.80
CA LEU A 350 18.09 16.46 -32.79
C LEU A 350 16.80 17.25 -32.56
N ALA A 351 15.73 16.58 -32.14
CA ALA A 351 14.46 17.22 -31.79
C ALA A 351 14.55 18.01 -30.47
N LEU A 352 15.22 17.45 -29.47
CA LEU A 352 15.32 17.94 -28.09
C LEU A 352 16.81 18.10 -27.71
N PRO A 353 17.51 19.13 -28.21
CA PRO A 353 18.93 19.30 -27.97
C PRO A 353 19.28 19.63 -26.51
N GLN A 354 18.31 20.05 -25.70
CA GLN A 354 18.48 20.36 -24.28
C GLN A 354 18.50 19.11 -23.36
N VAL A 355 17.92 18.00 -23.83
CA VAL A 355 17.76 16.78 -23.03
C VAL A 355 19.10 16.06 -22.84
N THR A 356 19.43 15.71 -21.59
CA THR A 356 20.69 15.05 -21.23
C THR A 356 20.54 13.53 -21.12
N LYS A 357 19.37 13.05 -20.68
CA LYS A 357 19.06 11.62 -20.50
C LYS A 357 17.91 11.20 -21.43
N ILE A 358 18.14 10.12 -22.17
CA ILE A 358 17.15 9.53 -23.06
C ILE A 358 17.06 8.05 -22.71
N ASP A 359 15.89 7.58 -22.28
CA ASP A 359 15.61 6.24 -21.76
C ASP A 359 16.60 5.78 -20.68
N ALA A 360 16.48 4.53 -20.23
CA ALA A 360 17.56 3.87 -19.53
C ALA A 360 18.79 3.87 -20.46
N GLY A 361 19.89 4.49 -20.01
CA GLY A 361 21.16 4.36 -20.70
C GLY A 361 21.46 2.87 -20.87
N LYS A 362 22.09 2.48 -22.00
CA LYS A 362 22.90 1.27 -21.94
C LYS A 362 23.90 1.53 -20.83
N SER A 363 23.69 0.97 -19.66
CA SER A 363 24.73 0.94 -18.65
C SER A 363 25.89 0.19 -19.28
N ASP A 364 27.10 0.74 -19.20
CA ASP A 364 28.34 -0.02 -19.44
C ASP A 364 28.53 -1.19 -18.43
N SER A 365 27.48 -1.55 -17.67
CA SER A 365 27.42 -2.67 -16.72
C SER A 365 27.07 -4.04 -17.33
N ASP A 366 26.79 -4.10 -18.64
CA ASP A 366 26.71 -5.38 -19.39
C ASP A 366 28.09 -6.03 -19.61
N MET A 367 29.18 -5.41 -19.13
CA MET A 367 30.49 -6.02 -18.97
C MET A 367 30.69 -6.35 -17.50
N ILE A 368 30.35 -7.57 -17.09
CA ILE A 368 30.58 -8.11 -15.75
C ILE A 368 32.05 -7.88 -15.33
N PRO A 369 32.32 -7.19 -14.21
CA PRO A 369 33.50 -7.44 -13.41
C PRO A 369 33.04 -8.15 -12.13
N LEU A 370 33.58 -9.35 -11.91
CA LEU A 370 33.52 -10.03 -10.62
C LEU A 370 34.13 -9.09 -9.55
N GLY A 371 33.38 -8.78 -8.48
CA GLY A 371 33.91 -8.01 -7.35
C GLY A 371 32.85 -7.65 -6.32
N ASP A 372 33.02 -8.17 -5.12
CA ASP A 372 32.13 -8.14 -3.96
C ASP A 372 31.81 -6.75 -3.38
N GLY A 373 30.66 -6.62 -2.72
CA GLY A 373 30.48 -5.69 -1.59
C GLY A 373 29.28 -4.75 -1.64
N GLU A 374 28.27 -5.06 -0.81
CA GLU A 374 27.29 -4.17 -0.17
C GLU A 374 26.40 -3.25 -1.04
N THR A 375 25.11 -3.62 -1.14
CA THR A 375 24.04 -2.75 -1.64
C THR A 375 23.04 -2.43 -0.54
N ASP A 376 22.97 -1.12 -0.27
CA ASP A 376 21.93 -0.38 0.43
C ASP A 376 20.57 -0.53 -0.29
N ILE A 377 19.49 -0.74 0.48
CA ILE A 377 18.16 -1.11 -0.02
C ILE A 377 17.19 0.06 0.16
N SER A 378 17.15 0.96 -0.82
CA SER A 378 16.08 1.94 -0.99
C SER A 378 15.77 2.14 -2.48
N ALA A 379 15.16 1.13 -3.11
CA ALA A 379 14.34 1.23 -4.33
C ALA A 379 13.98 -0.18 -4.82
N VAL A 380 12.92 -0.78 -4.25
CA VAL A 380 12.40 -2.05 -4.79
C VAL A 380 11.41 -1.73 -5.90
N TYR A 381 11.92 -1.79 -7.14
CA TYR A 381 11.15 -2.03 -8.34
C TYR A 381 10.38 -3.35 -8.21
N VAL A 382 9.05 -3.28 -8.15
CA VAL A 382 8.18 -4.46 -8.24
C VAL A 382 8.14 -4.93 -9.70
N LYS A 383 9.00 -5.89 -10.05
CA LYS A 383 8.77 -6.74 -11.23
C LYS A 383 7.82 -7.87 -10.84
N ALA A 384 6.73 -7.97 -11.60
CA ALA A 384 5.70 -8.99 -11.46
C ALA A 384 6.24 -10.40 -11.76
N THR A 385 5.87 -11.36 -10.91
CA THR A 385 5.63 -12.78 -11.27
C THR A 385 4.39 -13.27 -10.55
#